data_AF-A0A923ZR44-F1
#
_entry.id   AF-A0A923ZR44-F1
#
_cell.length_a   1.000
_cell.length_b   1.000
_cell.length_c   1.000
_cell.angle_alpha   90.00
_cell.angle_beta   90.00
_cell.angle_gamma   90.00
#
_symmetry.space_group_name_H-M   'P 1'
#
loop_
_entity.id
_entity.type
_entity.pdbx_description
1 polymer ?
#
loop_
_entity_poly.entity_id
_entity_poly.type
_entity_poly.pdbx_seq_one_letter_code
_entity_poly.pdbx_strand_id
1 'polypeptide(L)' 'MSKAGQNLKYLRKLRGWTQEEFAAKLGIKRSLIGAYEEERADPRLEVLEIVGDIFKFSLDDLLLKDL' A
#
# COMPACT_ATOMS: atom_id res chain seq x y z
N MET A 1 -14.06 1.88 7.96
CA MET A 1 -13.13 2.35 6.92
C MET A 1 -12.05 1.31 6.75
N SER A 2 -11.55 1.08 5.54
CA SER A 2 -10.51 0.10 5.24
C SER A 2 -9.18 0.52 5.88
N LYS A 3 -8.38 -0.45 6.38
CA LYS A 3 -7.03 -0.21 6.93
C LYS A 3 -5.95 -0.09 5.85
N ALA A 4 -6.29 -0.31 4.58
CA ALA A 4 -5.34 -0.50 3.49
C ALA A 4 -4.35 0.68 3.30
N GLY A 5 -4.82 1.93 3.29
CA GLY A 5 -3.95 3.09 3.11
C GLY A 5 -2.89 3.22 4.21
N GLN A 6 -3.29 2.97 5.46
CA GLN A 6 -2.41 2.99 6.63
C GLN A 6 -1.40 1.84 6.57
N ASN A 7 -1.86 0.64 6.23
CA ASN A 7 -1.01 -0.54 6.08
C ASN A 7 0.01 -0.37 4.95
N LEU A 8 -0.37 0.21 3.80
CA LEU A 8 0.56 0.53 2.72
C LEU A 8 1.66 1.49 3.18
N LYS A 9 1.29 2.55 3.91
CA LYS A 9 2.23 3.51 4.47
C LYS A 9 3.21 2.85 5.43
N TYR A 10 2.70 1.99 6.31
CA TYR A 10 3.50 1.25 7.27
C TYR A 10 4.50 0.32 6.57
N LEU A 11 4.04 -0.54 5.66
CA LEU A 11 4.89 -1.49 4.94
C LEU A 11 5.96 -0.80 4.10
N ARG A 12 5.63 0.33 3.45
CA ARG A 12 6.60 1.15 2.72
C ARG A 12 7.70 1.65 3.65
N LYS A 13 7.31 2.24 4.79
CA LYS A 13 8.26 2.77 5.78
C LYS A 13 9.10 1.67 6.42
N LEU A 14 8.53 0.50 6.68
CA LEU A 14 9.24 -0.67 7.21
C LEU A 14 10.40 -1.10 6.31
N ARG A 15 10.25 -0.92 4.98
CA ARG A 15 11.32 -1.18 3.99
C ARG A 15 12.24 0.01 3.74
N GLY A 16 11.99 1.16 4.37
CA GLY A 16 12.74 2.39 4.15
C GLY A 16 12.54 3.02 2.77
N TRP A 17 11.48 2.66 2.05
CA TRP A 17 11.24 3.17 0.70
C TRP A 17 10.61 4.56 0.70
N THR A 18 11.04 5.40 -0.24
CA THR A 18 10.34 6.61 -0.62
C THR A 18 9.02 6.27 -1.34
N GLN A 19 8.10 7.23 -1.42
CA GLN A 19 6.86 7.03 -2.18
C GLN A 19 7.12 6.81 -3.68
N GLU A 20 8.20 7.38 -4.22
CA GLU A 20 8.60 7.19 -5.62
C GLU A 20 9.07 5.74 -5.86
N GLU A 21 9.95 5.22 -4.99
CA GLU A 21 10.42 3.83 -5.10
C GLU A 21 9.30 2.82 -4.92
N PHE A 22 8.37 3.08 -4.00
CA PHE A 22 7.24 2.18 -3.80
C PHE A 22 6.27 2.22 -4.99
N ALA A 23 6.01 3.41 -5.55
CA ALA A 23 5.21 3.56 -6.75
C ALA A 23 5.82 2.80 -7.95
N ALA A 24 7.15 2.87 -8.12
CA ALA A 24 7.86 2.14 -9.15
C ALA A 24 7.71 0.62 -9.00
N LYS A 25 7.78 0.09 -7.76
CA LYS A 25 7.55 -1.35 -7.48
C LYS A 25 6.12 -1.79 -7.76
N LEU A 26 5.16 -0.90 -7.56
CA LEU A 26 3.74 -1.15 -7.78
C LEU A 26 3.27 -0.83 -9.21
N GLY A 27 4.16 -0.27 -10.06
CA GLY A 27 3.82 0.09 -11.43
C GLY A 27 2.80 1.23 -11.55
N ILE A 28 2.74 2.13 -10.56
CA ILE A 28 1.77 3.24 -10.51
C ILE A 28 2.44 4.61 -10.37
N LYS A 29 1.67 5.68 -10.53
CA LYS A 29 2.15 7.06 -10.31
C LYS A 29 2.40 7.32 -8.82
N ARG A 30 3.50 7.99 -8.48
CA ARG A 30 3.81 8.41 -7.09
C ARG A 30 2.68 9.19 -6.40
N SER A 31 1.92 9.98 -7.16
CA SER A 31 0.76 10.72 -6.63
C SER A 31 -0.33 9.81 -6.07
N LEU A 32 -0.49 8.60 -6.60
CA LEU A 32 -1.44 7.61 -6.09
C LEU A 32 -1.00 7.05 -4.75
N ILE A 33 0.29 6.77 -4.55
CA ILE A 33 0.81 6.38 -3.23
C ILE A 33 0.49 7.44 -2.19
N GLY A 34 0.74 8.72 -2.50
CA GLY A 34 0.37 9.82 -1.60
C GLY A 34 -1.13 9.85 -1.30
N ALA A 35 -1.98 9.69 -2.31
CA ALA A 35 -3.43 9.67 -2.12
C ALA A 35 -3.92 8.49 -1.26
N TYR A 36 -3.31 7.31 -1.40
CA TYR A 36 -3.63 6.13 -0.59
C TYR A 36 -3.19 6.30 0.86
N GLU A 37 -1.98 6.78 1.10
CA GLU A 37 -1.41 6.95 2.45
C GLU A 37 -2.00 8.11 3.26
N GLU A 38 -2.67 9.03 2.57
CA GLU A 38 -3.41 10.17 3.12
C GLU A 38 -4.92 9.91 3.15
N GLU A 39 -5.36 8.70 2.80
CA GLU A 39 -6.77 8.28 2.79
C GLU A 39 -7.67 9.16 1.90
N ARG A 40 -7.08 9.83 0.91
CA ARG A 40 -7.81 10.61 -0.11
C ARG A 40 -8.35 9.73 -1.24
N ALA A 41 -7.85 8.51 -1.36
CA ALA A 41 -8.34 7.50 -2.27
C ALA A 41 -8.08 6.10 -1.69
N ASP A 42 -8.89 5.13 -2.08
CA ASP A 42 -8.66 3.73 -1.72
C ASP A 42 -7.68 3.04 -2.70
N PRO A 43 -6.76 2.19 -2.20
CA PRO A 43 -5.93 1.35 -3.05
C PRO A 43 -6.78 0.42 -3.92
N ARG A 44 -6.39 0.28 -5.20
CA ARG A 44 -7.04 -0.68 -6.10
C ARG A 44 -6.66 -2.11 -5.70
N LEU A 45 -7.53 -3.07 -6.02
CA LEU A 45 -7.29 -4.48 -5.74
C LEU A 45 -5.95 -4.97 -6.32
N GLU A 46 -5.64 -4.63 -7.57
CA GLU A 46 -4.37 -4.94 -8.24
C GLU A 46 -3.14 -4.45 -7.45
N VAL A 47 -3.23 -3.28 -6.80
CA VAL A 47 -2.16 -2.75 -5.96
C VAL A 47 -2.01 -3.60 -4.70
N LEU A 48 -3.13 -3.97 -4.07
CA LEU A 48 -3.13 -4.79 -2.87
C LEU A 48 -2.64 -6.22 -3.13
N GLU A 49 -2.93 -6.78 -4.30
CA GLU A 49 -2.39 -8.07 -4.74
C GLU A 49 -0.86 -8.03 -4.83
N ILE A 50 -0.29 -7.02 -5.50
CA ILE A 50 1.17 -6.85 -5.61
C ILE A 50 1.80 -6.62 -4.22
N VAL A 51 1.17 -5.80 -3.37
CA VAL A 51 1.65 -5.60 -1.99
C VAL A 51 1.61 -6.91 -1.20
N GLY A 52 0.52 -7.67 -1.32
CA GLY A 52 0.38 -8.99 -0.71
C GLY A 52 1.51 -9.93 -1.13
N ASP A 53 1.86 -9.95 -2.41
CA ASP A 53 2.96 -10.78 -2.94
C ASP A 53 4.35 -10.34 -2.44
N ILE A 54 4.61 -9.03 -2.36
CA ILE A 54 5.88 -8.47 -1.90
C ILE A 54 6.10 -8.75 -0.41
N PHE A 55 5.04 -8.60 0.39
CA PHE A 55 5.13 -8.64 1.85
C PHE A 55 4.60 -9.94 2.47
N LYS A 56 4.09 -10.85 1.66
CA LYS A 56 3.49 -12.14 2.08
C LYS A 56 2.30 -11.96 3.02
N PHE A 57 1.41 -11.03 2.66
CA PHE A 57 0.13 -10.80 3.33
C PHE A 57 -1.04 -11.17 2.43
N SER A 58 -2.13 -11.63 3.02
CA SER A 58 -3.41 -11.78 2.32
C SER A 58 -4.10 -10.42 2.14
N LEU A 59 -5.09 -10.35 1.25
CA LEU A 59 -5.92 -9.16 1.10
C LEU A 59 -6.66 -8.82 2.41
N ASP A 60 -7.12 -9.83 3.15
CA ASP A 60 -7.79 -9.64 4.44
C ASP A 60 -6.85 -9.01 5.48
N ASP A 61 -5.57 -9.43 5.50
CA ASP A 61 -4.57 -8.81 6.37
C ASP A 61 -4.42 -7.32 6.03
N LEU A 62 -4.29 -6.99 4.75
CA LEU A 62 -4.10 -5.62 4.29
C LEU A 62 -5.34 -4.73 4.51
N LEU A 63 -6.55 -5.29 4.40
CA LEU A 63 -7.81 -4.54 4.48
C LEU A 63 -8.35 -4.40 5.90
N LEU A 64 -8.19 -5.44 6.74
CA LEU A 64 -8.93 -5.59 7.99
C LEU A 64 -8.06 -5.52 9.25
N LYS A 65 -6.75 -5.80 9.15
CA LYS A 65 -5.85 -5.83 10.30
C LYS A 65 -5.06 -4.53 10.45
N ASP A 66 -4.60 -4.31 11.68
CA ASP A 66 -3.61 -3.29 12.00
C ASP A 66 -2.23 -3.96 11.98
N LEU A 67 -1.38 -3.61 11.01
CA LEU A 67 -0.08 -4.24 10.78
C LEU A 67 1.08 -3.53 11.50
#